data_AF-A0AAD9MEB5-F1
#
_entry.id   AF-A0AAD9MEB5-F1
#
_cell.length_a   1.000
_cell.length_b   1.000
_cell.length_c   1.000
_cell.angle_alpha   90.00
_cell.angle_beta   90.00
_cell.angle_gamma   90.00
#
_symmetry.space_group_name_H-M   'P 1'
#
loop_
_entity.id
_entity.type
_entity.pdbx_description
1 polymer ?
#
loop_
_entity_poly.entity_id
_entity_poly.type
_entity_poly.pdbx_seq_one_letter_code
_entity_poly.pdbx_strand_id
1 'polypeptide(L)'
;MSASAEIEPLSDFDWKTTKPLRSMPFKAIHNFSMALQASRLSGLIMIDNDYLSRVGERRTIMRHHISVVMGSLHSGYDAIQELYTHLLRDYLPKRYPTMFALSPDATEFVNNATNFRVPMQPPSQPLDAFRILGETIDDDLLLLKQTDEGHVLSWPS
;
A
#
# COMPACT_ATOMS: atom_id res chain seq x y z
N MET A 1 15.63 -18.59 -15.10
CA MET A 1 16.31 -18.19 -13.85
C MET A 1 15.69 -16.86 -13.44
N SER A 2 14.61 -16.88 -12.66
CA SER A 2 13.92 -15.66 -12.26
C SER A 2 14.80 -14.91 -11.27
N ALA A 3 15.15 -13.67 -11.58
CA ALA A 3 15.76 -12.77 -10.62
C ALA A 3 14.76 -12.59 -9.48
N SER A 4 15.07 -13.13 -8.30
CA SER A 4 14.42 -12.71 -7.07
C SER A 4 14.63 -11.20 -6.98
N ALA A 5 13.57 -10.42 -7.22
CA ALA A 5 13.67 -8.97 -7.12
C ALA A 5 13.94 -8.65 -5.64
N GLU A 6 15.20 -8.36 -5.32
CA GLU A 6 15.59 -8.09 -3.95
C GLU A 6 15.09 -6.69 -3.55
N ILE A 7 14.44 -6.61 -2.39
CA ILE A 7 14.03 -5.32 -1.81
C ILE A 7 15.28 -4.65 -1.27
N GLU A 8 15.71 -3.58 -1.93
CA GLU A 8 16.86 -2.76 -1.52
C GLU A 8 16.50 -1.90 -0.28
N PRO A 9 17.18 -2.01 0.86
CA PRO A 9 16.91 -1.16 2.02
C PRO A 9 17.34 0.30 1.82
N LEU A 10 16.63 1.25 2.43
CA LEU A 10 17.09 2.63 2.59
C LEU A 10 17.44 2.93 4.05
N SER A 11 18.62 2.48 4.48
CA SER A 11 19.05 2.54 5.89
C SER A 11 19.13 3.96 6.46
N ASP A 12 19.48 4.96 5.64
CA ASP A 12 19.65 6.36 6.05
C ASP A 12 18.52 7.27 5.56
N PHE A 13 17.37 6.69 5.20
CA PHE A 13 16.24 7.45 4.68
C PHE A 13 15.60 8.32 5.74
N ASP A 14 15.58 9.62 5.48
CA ASP A 14 14.77 10.59 6.22
C ASP A 14 13.63 11.10 5.34
N TRP A 15 12.43 10.57 5.59
CA TRP A 15 11.23 10.97 4.87
C TRP A 15 10.93 12.45 5.06
N LYS A 16 11.30 13.07 6.18
CA LYS A 16 10.98 14.48 6.49
C LYS A 16 11.73 15.46 5.61
N THR A 17 12.89 15.07 5.07
CA THR A 17 13.72 15.89 4.18
C THR A 17 13.60 15.46 2.71
N THR A 18 12.93 14.34 2.45
CA THR A 18 12.67 13.85 1.09
C THR A 18 11.59 14.71 0.43
N LYS A 19 11.93 15.37 -0.68
CA LYS A 19 11.00 16.24 -1.40
C LYS A 19 9.91 15.43 -2.10
N PRO A 20 8.67 15.94 -2.20
CA PRO A 20 7.61 15.25 -2.92
C PRO A 20 7.97 15.08 -4.40
N LEU A 21 7.60 13.94 -4.99
CA LEU A 21 7.65 13.85 -6.43
C LEU A 21 6.68 14.86 -7.04
N ARG A 22 7.11 15.49 -8.14
CA ARG A 22 6.28 16.47 -8.84
C ARG A 22 4.94 15.83 -9.18
N SER A 23 3.87 16.45 -8.71
CA SER A 23 2.50 16.22 -9.17
C SER A 23 2.51 16.19 -10.69
N MET A 24 2.19 15.02 -11.26
CA MET A 24 1.96 14.92 -12.70
C MET A 24 0.74 15.79 -13.00
N PRO A 25 0.81 16.71 -14.00
CA PRO A 25 -0.32 17.54 -14.34
C PRO A 25 -1.51 16.65 -14.71
N PHE A 26 -2.65 16.91 -14.08
CA PHE A 26 -3.88 16.16 -14.30
C PHE A 26 -4.26 16.23 -15.79
N LYS A 27 -4.22 15.09 -16.49
CA LYS A 27 -4.76 14.98 -17.84
C LYS A 27 -6.25 14.69 -17.75
N ALA A 28 -7.08 15.58 -18.28
CA ALA A 28 -8.54 15.48 -18.26
C ALA A 28 -9.12 14.23 -18.94
N ILE A 29 -8.31 13.47 -19.69
CA ILE A 29 -8.70 12.22 -20.35
C ILE A 29 -7.78 11.11 -19.83
N HIS A 30 -8.30 10.29 -18.93
CA HIS A 30 -7.65 9.06 -18.46
C HIS A 30 -8.07 7.89 -19.35
N ASN A 31 -7.29 7.62 -20.40
CA ASN A 31 -7.27 6.27 -20.98
C ASN A 31 -6.29 5.46 -20.14
N PHE A 32 -6.76 4.53 -19.32
CA PHE A 32 -5.89 3.54 -18.68
C PHE A 32 -5.38 2.56 -19.74
N SER A 33 -4.36 2.96 -20.51
CA SER A 33 -3.58 2.00 -21.28
C SER A 33 -2.73 1.21 -20.28
N MET A 34 -3.15 0.00 -19.94
CA MET A 34 -2.39 -0.93 -19.10
C MET A 34 -1.18 -1.47 -19.87
N ALA A 35 -0.20 -0.62 -20.15
CA ALA A 35 1.12 -1.08 -20.53
C ALA A 35 1.76 -1.67 -19.26
N LEU A 36 1.82 -3.01 -19.17
CA LEU A 36 2.51 -3.72 -18.09
C LEU A 36 4.02 -3.44 -18.19
N GLN A 37 4.47 -2.36 -17.56
CA GLN A 37 5.90 -2.10 -17.39
C GLN A 37 6.36 -2.75 -16.10
N ALA A 38 7.27 -3.72 -16.20
CA ALA A 38 7.94 -4.27 -15.02
C ALA A 38 8.66 -3.13 -14.27
N SER A 39 8.18 -2.79 -13.08
CA SER A 39 8.84 -1.86 -12.18
C SER A 39 9.78 -2.64 -11.24
N ARG A 40 10.83 -1.98 -10.75
CA ARG A 40 11.64 -2.55 -9.67
C ARG A 40 10.82 -2.46 -8.38
N LEU A 41 10.83 -3.52 -7.57
CA LEU A 41 10.17 -3.50 -6.26
C LEU A 41 10.59 -2.30 -5.39
N SER A 42 11.81 -1.78 -5.56
CA SER A 42 12.29 -0.59 -4.85
C SER A 42 11.46 0.68 -5.07
N GLY A 43 10.62 0.73 -6.11
CA GLY A 43 9.67 1.82 -6.37
C GLY A 43 8.19 1.42 -6.22
N LEU A 44 7.90 0.35 -5.47
CA LEU A 44 6.52 -0.12 -5.27
C LEU A 44 5.69 0.87 -4.44
N ILE A 45 6.23 1.34 -3.31
CA ILE A 45 5.60 2.36 -2.46
C ILE A 45 6.56 3.53 -2.33
N MET A 46 6.04 4.74 -2.44
CA MET A 46 6.84 5.94 -2.34
C MET A 46 6.48 6.76 -1.10
N ILE A 47 7.50 7.31 -0.44
CA ILE A 47 7.34 8.11 0.76
C ILE A 47 8.17 9.39 0.61
N ASP A 48 7.59 10.50 1.06
CA ASP A 48 8.22 11.82 1.11
C ASP A 48 7.75 12.58 2.37
N ASN A 49 8.12 13.85 2.48
CA ASN A 49 7.85 14.69 3.65
C ASN A 49 6.37 15.01 3.87
N ASP A 50 5.51 14.80 2.89
CA ASP A 50 4.07 15.04 2.98
C ASP A 50 3.30 13.79 3.47
N TYR A 51 3.99 12.65 3.65
CA TYR A 51 3.43 11.37 4.10
C TYR A 51 2.47 11.50 5.29
N LEU A 52 2.85 12.21 6.35
CA LEU A 52 1.99 12.35 7.54
C LEU A 52 0.70 13.13 7.25
N SER A 53 0.79 14.18 6.43
CA SER A 53 -0.40 14.96 6.06
C SER A 53 -1.36 14.08 5.28
N ARG A 54 -0.85 13.38 4.26
CA ARG A 54 -1.69 12.61 3.35
C ARG A 54 -2.32 11.38 4.02
N VAL A 55 -1.57 10.66 4.86
CA VAL A 55 -2.16 9.57 5.68
C VAL A 55 -3.20 10.10 6.66
N GLY A 56 -2.98 11.28 7.26
CA GLY A 56 -3.95 11.92 8.15
C GLY A 56 -5.25 12.34 7.44
N GLU A 57 -5.14 12.93 6.26
CA GLU A 57 -6.26 13.28 5.39
C GLU A 57 -7.02 12.03 4.94
N ARG A 58 -6.29 11.00 4.49
CA ARG A 58 -6.86 9.71 4.06
C ARG A 58 -7.65 9.02 5.17
N ARG A 59 -7.12 8.98 6.40
CA ARG A 59 -7.86 8.52 7.60
C ARG A 59 -9.13 9.32 7.83
N THR A 60 -9.12 10.63 7.56
CA THR A 60 -10.31 11.46 7.69
C THR A 60 -11.33 11.11 6.60
N ILE A 61 -10.91 10.99 5.34
CA ILE A 61 -11.81 10.61 4.24
C ILE A 61 -12.40 9.21 4.46
N MET A 62 -11.59 8.22 4.81
CA MET A 62 -12.05 6.86 5.08
C MET A 62 -13.09 6.81 6.21
N ARG A 63 -12.92 7.60 7.28
CA ARG A 63 -13.92 7.67 8.36
C ARG A 63 -15.29 8.17 7.88
N HIS A 64 -15.34 9.07 6.91
CA HIS A 64 -16.58 9.68 6.45
C HIS A 64 -17.18 9.01 5.20
N HIS A 65 -16.35 8.34 4.39
CA HIS A 65 -16.72 7.89 3.05
C HIS A 65 -16.26 6.46 2.72
N ILE A 66 -16.13 5.58 3.72
CA ILE A 66 -15.56 4.23 3.55
C ILE A 66 -16.22 3.44 2.40
N SER A 67 -17.54 3.54 2.22
CA SER A 67 -18.28 2.82 1.18
C SER A 67 -17.99 3.29 -0.25
N VAL A 68 -17.36 4.47 -0.40
CA VAL A 68 -17.02 5.08 -1.70
C VAL A 68 -15.53 4.97 -1.98
N VAL A 69 -14.68 4.95 -0.95
CA VAL A 69 -13.22 4.87 -1.13
C VAL A 69 -12.69 3.44 -1.02
N MET A 70 -13.53 2.50 -0.60
CA MET A 70 -13.17 1.11 -0.41
C MET A 70 -14.21 0.18 -1.02
N GLY A 71 -13.75 -0.66 -1.94
CA GLY A 71 -14.58 -1.67 -2.58
C GLY A 71 -13.74 -2.88 -2.94
N SER A 72 -14.31 -4.07 -2.75
CA SER A 72 -13.73 -5.31 -3.24
C SER A 72 -14.85 -6.29 -3.55
N LEU A 73 -14.67 -7.07 -4.62
CA LEU A 73 -15.44 -8.27 -4.84
C LEU A 73 -14.94 -9.36 -3.88
N HIS A 74 -15.82 -10.27 -3.47
CA HIS A 74 -15.45 -11.41 -2.62
C HIS A 74 -14.28 -12.23 -3.20
N SER A 75 -14.21 -12.34 -4.53
CA SER A 75 -13.15 -13.04 -5.24
C SER A 75 -11.76 -12.40 -5.12
N GLY A 76 -11.68 -11.14 -4.66
CA GLY A 76 -10.45 -10.38 -4.45
C GLY A 76 -9.93 -10.39 -3.01
N TYR A 77 -10.65 -11.01 -2.06
CA TYR A 77 -10.28 -10.99 -0.65
C TYR A 77 -8.93 -11.65 -0.36
N ASP A 78 -8.62 -12.75 -1.03
CA ASP A 78 -7.33 -13.43 -0.89
C ASP A 78 -6.17 -12.52 -1.31
N ALA A 79 -6.35 -11.73 -2.38
CA ALA A 79 -5.34 -10.80 -2.86
C ALA A 79 -5.08 -9.66 -1.86
N ILE A 80 -6.11 -9.20 -1.15
CA ILE A 80 -5.96 -8.20 -0.08
C ILE A 80 -5.14 -8.76 1.08
N GLN A 81 -5.44 -10.00 1.50
CA GLN A 81 -4.75 -10.67 2.61
C GLN A 81 -3.28 -10.94 2.28
N GLU A 82 -3.01 -11.36 1.04
CA GLU A 82 -1.65 -11.53 0.52
C GLU A 82 -0.90 -10.19 0.49
N LEU A 83 -1.51 -9.15 -0.07
CA LEU A 83 -0.90 -7.82 -0.12
C LEU A 83 -0.61 -7.27 1.28
N TYR A 84 -1.54 -7.44 2.22
CA TYR A 84 -1.36 -7.05 3.62
C TYR A 84 -0.10 -7.68 4.21
N THR A 85 -0.02 -9.00 4.08
CA THR A 85 1.11 -9.76 4.62
C THR A 85 2.41 -9.32 3.96
N HIS A 86 2.43 -9.22 2.63
CA HIS A 86 3.63 -8.84 1.89
C HIS A 86 4.12 -7.43 2.25
N LEU A 87 3.22 -6.44 2.29
CA LEU A 87 3.60 -5.06 2.58
C LEU A 87 4.11 -4.89 4.01
N LEU A 88 3.38 -5.40 4.99
CA LEU A 88 3.72 -5.18 6.40
C LEU A 88 4.87 -6.07 6.87
N ARG A 89 5.00 -7.29 6.36
CA ARG A 89 6.02 -8.24 6.81
C ARG A 89 7.33 -8.10 6.05
N ASP A 90 7.25 -8.06 4.72
CA ASP A 90 8.43 -8.25 3.87
C ASP A 90 8.93 -6.93 3.27
N TYR A 91 8.01 -6.06 2.85
CA TYR A 91 8.36 -4.88 2.07
C TYR A 91 8.70 -3.66 2.92
N LEU A 92 7.75 -3.13 3.69
CA LEU A 92 7.90 -1.82 4.35
C LEU A 92 9.03 -1.81 5.39
N PRO A 93 9.15 -2.80 6.30
CA PRO A 93 10.26 -2.81 7.26
C PRO A 93 11.63 -2.99 6.59
N LYS A 94 11.70 -3.73 5.48
CA LYS A 94 12.96 -3.94 4.75
C LYS A 94 13.34 -2.72 3.93
N ARG A 95 12.38 -2.07 3.26
CA ARG A 95 12.63 -0.91 2.38
C ARG A 95 12.86 0.36 3.18
N TYR A 96 12.08 0.62 4.22
CA TYR A 96 12.10 1.86 5.01
C TYR A 96 12.31 1.56 6.51
N PRO A 97 13.46 0.97 6.91
CA PRO A 97 13.71 0.52 8.28
C PRO A 97 13.72 1.66 9.32
N THR A 98 13.92 2.90 8.89
CA THR A 98 13.86 4.09 9.77
C THR A 98 12.42 4.47 10.15
N MET A 99 11.43 4.02 9.38
CA MET A 99 10.01 4.36 9.57
C MET A 99 9.19 3.18 10.07
N PHE A 100 9.48 1.98 9.58
CA PHE A 100 8.68 0.80 9.87
C PHE A 100 9.54 -0.29 10.48
N ALA A 101 8.98 -0.97 11.47
CA ALA A 101 9.63 -2.06 12.16
C ALA A 101 8.61 -3.16 12.49
N LEU A 102 9.12 -4.32 12.81
CA LEU A 102 8.35 -5.35 13.49
C LEU A 102 8.56 -5.22 15.00
N SER A 103 7.56 -5.57 15.79
CA SER A 103 7.72 -5.70 17.24
C SER A 103 8.81 -6.74 17.58
N PRO A 104 9.40 -6.71 18.79
CA PRO A 104 10.45 -7.67 19.18
C PRO A 104 10.04 -9.14 19.08
N ASP A 105 8.76 -9.45 19.26
CA ASP A 105 8.15 -10.77 19.13
C ASP A 105 7.58 -11.03 17.71
N ALA A 106 7.72 -10.09 16.79
CA ALA A 106 7.24 -10.11 15.41
C ALA A 106 5.72 -10.37 15.27
N THR A 107 4.94 -10.00 16.28
CA THR A 107 3.47 -10.13 16.28
C THR A 107 2.77 -8.88 15.78
N GLU A 108 3.44 -7.72 15.82
CA GLU A 108 2.91 -6.44 15.35
C GLU A 108 3.82 -5.79 14.32
N PHE A 109 3.20 -5.10 13.37
CA PHE A 109 3.85 -4.08 12.57
C PHE A 109 3.79 -2.73 13.29
N VAL A 110 4.89 -1.99 13.27
CA VAL A 110 5.03 -0.70 13.93
C VAL A 110 5.38 0.37 12.91
N ASN A 111 4.53 1.39 12.80
CA ASN A 111 4.78 2.61 12.04
C ASN A 111 5.25 3.72 13.00
N ASN A 112 6.56 3.96 13.05
CA ASN A 112 7.17 4.93 13.93
C ASN A 112 6.84 6.38 13.55
N ALA A 113 6.45 6.63 12.29
CA ALA A 113 6.08 7.97 11.85
C ALA A 113 4.71 8.39 12.41
N THR A 114 3.76 7.46 12.49
CA THR A 114 2.39 7.75 12.97
C THR A 114 2.08 7.19 14.36
N ASN A 115 3.02 6.48 15.00
CA ASN A 115 2.81 5.65 16.21
C ASN A 115 1.69 4.62 16.06
N PHE A 116 1.37 4.22 14.82
CA PHE A 116 0.35 3.24 14.53
C PHE A 116 0.91 1.83 14.64
N ARG A 117 0.15 0.93 15.26
CA ARG A 117 0.51 -0.47 15.47
C ARG A 117 -0.64 -1.35 15.01
N VAL A 118 -0.31 -2.41 14.27
CA VAL A 118 -1.30 -3.35 13.76
C VAL A 118 -0.81 -4.78 13.85
N PRO A 119 -1.72 -5.77 14.01
CA PRO A 119 -1.33 -7.17 14.06
C PRO A 119 -0.65 -7.62 12.77
N MET A 120 0.33 -8.52 12.88
CA MET A 120 0.98 -9.09 11.70
C MET A 120 0.08 -10.07 10.95
N GLN A 121 -0.83 -10.73 11.65
CA GLN A 121 -1.87 -11.48 10.96
C GLN A 121 -2.93 -10.52 10.44
N PRO A 122 -3.33 -10.64 9.16
CA PRO A 122 -4.39 -9.79 8.65
C PRO A 122 -5.72 -10.10 9.37
N PRO A 123 -6.58 -9.09 9.56
CA PRO A 123 -7.91 -9.28 10.11
C PRO A 123 -8.75 -10.30 9.31
N SER A 124 -9.67 -10.97 10.01
CA SER A 124 -10.60 -11.92 9.38
C SER A 124 -11.55 -11.27 8.38
N GLN A 125 -11.85 -9.98 8.57
CA GLN A 125 -12.60 -9.16 7.61
C GLN A 125 -11.62 -8.51 6.61
N PRO A 126 -11.65 -8.87 5.31
CA PRO A 126 -10.68 -8.38 4.34
C PRO A 126 -10.74 -6.87 4.12
N LEU A 127 -11.90 -6.24 4.29
CA LEU A 127 -12.01 -4.78 4.22
C LEU A 127 -11.28 -4.08 5.37
N ASP A 128 -11.17 -4.69 6.55
CA ASP A 128 -10.36 -4.14 7.65
C ASP A 128 -8.86 -4.22 7.33
N ALA A 129 -8.42 -5.32 6.69
CA ALA A 129 -7.05 -5.43 6.18
C ALA A 129 -6.76 -4.32 5.14
N PHE A 130 -7.69 -4.10 4.21
CA PHE A 130 -7.52 -3.08 3.17
C PHE A 130 -7.55 -1.66 3.76
N ARG A 131 -8.36 -1.44 4.80
CA ARG A 131 -8.37 -0.21 5.58
C ARG A 131 -7.01 0.05 6.23
N ILE A 132 -6.45 -0.93 6.94
CA ILE A 132 -5.14 -0.80 7.58
C ILE A 132 -4.07 -0.46 6.55
N LEU A 133 -4.09 -1.13 5.38
CA LEU A 133 -3.19 -0.80 4.28
C LEU A 133 -3.35 0.67 3.87
N GLY A 134 -4.58 1.09 3.57
CA GLY A 134 -4.88 2.47 3.20
C GLY A 134 -4.65 3.52 4.29
N GLU A 135 -4.54 3.13 5.56
CA GLU A 135 -4.14 4.01 6.68
C GLU A 135 -2.62 3.97 6.98
N THR A 136 -1.88 3.11 6.28
CA THR A 136 -0.43 2.89 6.44
C THR A 136 0.35 3.45 5.27
N ILE A 137 -0.10 3.16 4.04
CA ILE A 137 0.48 3.69 2.82
C ILE A 137 -0.38 4.84 2.30
N ASP A 138 0.27 5.77 1.63
CA ASP A 138 -0.34 6.93 1.03
C ASP A 138 -0.74 6.69 -0.45
N ASP A 139 -0.26 5.61 -1.05
CA ASP A 139 -0.56 5.25 -2.43
C ASP A 139 -1.99 4.69 -2.60
N ASP A 140 -2.59 4.96 -3.75
CA ASP A 140 -3.84 4.33 -4.18
C ASP A 140 -3.57 2.94 -4.74
N LEU A 141 -4.31 1.95 -4.21
CA LEU A 141 -4.18 0.54 -4.58
C LEU A 141 -5.34 0.10 -5.47
N LEU A 142 -5.00 -0.52 -6.60
CA LEU A 142 -5.92 -1.20 -7.48
C LEU A 142 -5.49 -2.66 -7.62
N LEU A 143 -6.31 -3.58 -7.11
CA LEU A 143 -6.06 -5.01 -7.20
C LEU A 143 -6.82 -5.58 -8.39
N LEU A 144 -6.10 -6.27 -9.28
CA LEU A 144 -6.67 -6.93 -10.45
C LEU A 144 -6.47 -8.44 -10.32
N LYS A 145 -7.58 -9.18 -10.40
CA LYS A 145 -7.52 -10.64 -10.53
C LYS A 145 -7.60 -11.00 -12.00
N GLN A 146 -6.62 -11.78 -12.47
CA GLN A 146 -6.67 -12.37 -13.79
C GLN A 146 -7.74 -13.46 -13.81
N THR A 147 -8.60 -13.44 -14.82
CA THR A 147 -9.59 -14.47 -15.13
C THR A 147 -9.31 -15.02 -16.54
N ASP A 148 -9.93 -16.15 -16.87
CA ASP A 148 -9.75 -16.79 -18.19
C ASP A 148 -10.21 -15.90 -19.36
N GLU A 149 -11.02 -14.87 -19.10
CA GLU A 149 -11.50 -13.91 -20.10
C GLU A 149 -10.81 -12.52 -20.04
N GLY A 150 -9.84 -12.30 -19.14
CA GLY A 150 -9.10 -11.04 -19.04
C GLY A 150 -8.83 -10.57 -17.60
N HIS A 151 -8.82 -9.25 -17.37
CA HIS A 151 -8.70 -8.67 -16.02
C HIS A 151 -10.04 -8.07 -15.60
N VAL A 152 -10.56 -8.46 -14.43
CA VAL A 152 -11.81 -7.88 -13.89
C VAL A 152 -11.46 -6.89 -12.79
N LEU A 153 -11.93 -5.64 -12.98
CA LEU A 153 -11.91 -4.60 -11.95
C LEU A 153 -13.03 -4.89 -10.94
N SER A 154 -12.65 -5.01 -9.67
CA SER A 154 -13.62 -5.19 -8.60
C SER A 154 -14.23 -3.85 -8.18
N TRP A 155 -15.36 -3.48 -8.76
CA TRP A 155 -16.22 -2.41 -8.22
C TRP A 155 -17.60 -2.97 -7.91
N PRO A 156 -18.19 -2.71 -6.73
CA PRO A 156 -19.57 -3.06 -6.49
C PRO A 156 -20.50 -2.18 -7.33
N SER A 157 -21.48 -2.80 -7.99
CA SER A 157 -22.59 -2.13 -8.68
C SER A 157 -23.56 -1.49 -7.68
#